data_AF-A0A7V5RKU0-F1
#
_entry.id   AF-A0A7V5RKU0-F1
#
_cell.length_a   1.000
_cell.length_b   1.000
_cell.length_c   1.000
_cell.angle_alpha   90.00
_cell.angle_beta   90.00
_cell.angle_gamma   90.00
#
_symmetry.space_group_name_H-M   'P 1'
#
loop_
_entity.id
_entity.type
_entity.pdbx_description
1 polymer ?
#
loop_
_entity_poly.entity_id
_entity_poly.type
_entity_poly.pdbx_seq_one_letter_code
_entity_poly.pdbx_strand_id
1 'polypeptide(L)'
;MKKRIPYILSLILLLAGFAVSVPVPELQAQQQGGTMSPRMINRDLRVLKQRITAASELLRQFPNEQAKRFLEEADKLYKRAVQLARENRLTQAKGVIDQATALINKALGLALQNPVRRLVSQLDELMRRAENIRPGMRSTDIERLLQRARRNRQDAERAAHRGDFVQAMEYYRVAISLAQKALDYGGMTSAQSVDYSSEKARFQTMAERARAAIEASKNKAAHAIYEQAMRQAHLAETSLNSGNRAMALSHYNSAIKLMLRAFDLASKNSPADINSLRAEYETIQSMIQTARERQNTQSDPRLRTMLTRAEQSLARARTAVENGRPESARLHLNLARGFLNTLFRDRGAGPASRQRIDQELRNLKIDIELASDVLQGAQNAQAGDLVRMADRFRQQAENDIEQGRQRIALQKILVAQRFLSQAERSRRGDASRRNRLTAENQVRRLEQLLAEATDLMAGQQATPFMREMLLNAEKMRRQARDMLARSRYALAYELADVGIEFAKKALQNR
;
A
#
# COMPACT_ATOMS: atom_id res chain seq x y z
N MET A 1 43.00 -9.63 7.66
CA MET A 1 41.82 -9.13 6.91
C MET A 1 40.51 -9.86 7.30
N LYS A 2 40.12 -9.82 8.58
CA LYS A 2 38.80 -10.27 9.07
C LYS A 2 38.42 -9.37 10.25
N LYS A 3 37.12 -9.04 10.39
CA LYS A 3 36.44 -8.12 11.35
C LYS A 3 36.08 -6.73 10.79
N ARG A 4 35.00 -6.62 10.00
CA ARG A 4 34.23 -5.37 9.77
C ARG A 4 32.74 -5.64 9.45
N ILE A 5 32.09 -6.57 10.14
CA ILE A 5 30.66 -6.88 9.93
C ILE A 5 29.72 -6.39 11.08
N PRO A 6 30.13 -6.23 12.35
CA PRO A 6 29.13 -5.91 13.40
C PRO A 6 28.66 -4.44 13.42
N TYR A 7 29.36 -3.52 12.75
CA TYR A 7 29.00 -2.08 12.75
C TYR A 7 27.92 -1.69 11.73
N ILE A 8 27.62 -2.56 10.76
CA ILE A 8 26.61 -2.27 9.71
C ILE A 8 25.19 -2.46 10.26
N LEU A 9 24.98 -3.34 11.24
CA LEU A 9 23.66 -3.65 11.79
C LEU A 9 23.22 -2.70 12.92
N SER A 10 24.15 -2.15 13.70
CA SER A 10 23.85 -1.22 14.79
C SER A 10 23.48 0.19 14.30
N LEU A 11 23.99 0.63 13.14
CA LEU A 11 23.66 1.94 12.57
C LEU A 11 22.34 1.95 11.76
N ILE A 12 21.89 0.79 11.25
CA ILE A 12 20.63 0.65 10.51
C ILE A 12 19.40 0.76 11.43
N LEU A 13 19.53 0.40 12.71
CA LEU A 13 18.51 0.65 13.74
C LEU A 13 18.30 2.15 14.00
N LEU A 14 19.28 2.99 13.68
CA LEU A 14 19.17 4.44 13.74
C LEU A 14 18.46 5.03 12.50
N LEU A 15 18.21 4.23 11.45
CA LEU A 15 17.46 4.66 10.26
C LEU A 15 16.00 4.17 10.26
N ALA A 16 15.73 3.00 10.84
CA ALA A 16 14.35 2.50 11.01
C ALA A 16 13.49 3.35 11.96
N GLY A 17 14.11 4.17 12.82
CA GLY A 17 13.42 5.13 13.68
C GLY A 17 13.12 6.49 13.03
N PHE A 18 13.55 6.74 11.78
CA PHE A 18 13.55 8.08 11.19
C PHE A 18 12.84 8.19 9.84
N ALA A 19 12.17 7.13 9.39
CA ALA A 19 11.29 7.17 8.22
C ALA A 19 9.96 7.88 8.56
N VAL A 20 10.02 9.19 8.83
CA VAL A 20 8.85 10.06 8.74
C VAL A 20 8.56 10.22 7.26
N SER A 21 7.60 9.45 6.77
CA SER A 21 6.96 9.66 5.47
C SER A 21 6.31 11.04 5.45
N VAL A 22 6.97 12.01 4.82
CA VAL A 22 6.34 13.29 4.45
C VAL A 22 5.98 13.21 2.96
N PRO A 23 4.71 13.46 2.59
CA PRO A 23 4.31 13.50 1.19
C PRO A 23 5.05 14.62 0.46
N VAL A 24 5.51 14.32 -0.76
CA VAL A 24 6.10 15.28 -1.70
C VAL A 24 5.01 16.25 -2.18
N PRO A 25 5.10 17.56 -1.92
CA PRO A 25 4.29 18.53 -2.65
C PRO A 25 4.98 18.82 -3.98
N GLU A 26 4.44 18.26 -5.05
CA GLU A 26 4.81 18.64 -6.42
C GLU A 26 4.18 20.01 -6.73
N LEU A 27 5.04 21.01 -6.91
CA LEU A 27 4.90 22.20 -7.75
C LEU A 27 3.48 22.54 -8.23
N GLN A 28 2.73 23.28 -7.41
CA GLN A 28 1.72 24.23 -7.87
C GLN A 28 2.00 25.60 -7.24
N ALA A 29 2.94 26.31 -7.86
CA ALA A 29 2.94 27.77 -7.78
C ALA A 29 1.85 28.27 -8.74
N GLN A 30 0.65 28.51 -8.22
CA GLN A 30 -0.06 29.77 -8.41
C GLN A 30 -1.45 29.73 -7.74
N GLN A 31 -1.67 30.76 -6.92
CA GLN A 31 -2.95 31.29 -6.48
C GLN A 31 -3.73 30.48 -5.45
N GLN A 32 -3.31 30.57 -4.18
CA GLN A 32 -4.21 30.82 -3.05
C GLN A 32 -3.38 31.24 -1.82
N GLY A 33 -3.69 32.42 -1.29
CA GLY A 33 -2.95 33.09 -0.21
C GLY A 33 -3.11 32.42 1.15
N GLY A 34 -2.51 31.24 1.34
CA GLY A 34 -2.20 30.72 2.66
C GLY A 34 -0.94 31.40 3.19
N THR A 35 -1.04 32.15 4.28
CA THR A 35 0.11 32.78 4.91
C THR A 35 1.11 31.71 5.36
N MET A 36 2.22 31.57 4.62
CA MET A 36 3.32 30.68 5.01
C MET A 36 3.85 31.13 6.37
N SER A 37 3.84 30.24 7.36
CA SER A 37 4.37 30.56 8.68
C SER A 37 5.88 30.26 8.76
N PRO A 38 6.68 31.10 9.45
CA PRO A 38 8.10 30.81 9.72
C PRO A 38 8.34 29.45 10.41
N ARG A 39 7.37 28.97 11.20
CA ARG A 39 7.43 27.66 11.87
C ARG A 39 7.44 26.50 10.87
N MET A 40 6.65 26.59 9.79
CA MET A 40 6.61 25.55 8.76
C MET A 40 7.92 25.48 7.98
N ILE A 41 8.47 26.63 7.56
CA ILE A 41 9.76 26.68 6.86
C ILE A 41 10.89 26.15 7.74
N ASN A 42 10.91 26.49 9.03
CA ASN A 42 11.92 25.97 9.96
C ASN A 42 11.82 24.44 10.17
N ARG A 43 10.60 23.87 10.13
CA ARG A 43 10.40 22.42 10.15
C ARG A 43 10.94 21.79 8.87
N ASP A 44 10.59 22.34 7.71
CA ASP A 44 11.03 21.85 6.40
C ASP A 44 12.56 21.90 6.25
N LEU A 45 13.21 22.98 6.71
CA LEU A 45 14.67 23.10 6.75
C LEU A 45 15.33 22.03 7.64
N ARG A 46 14.71 21.69 8.78
CA ARG A 46 15.21 20.63 9.67
C ARG A 46 15.13 19.26 9.00
N VAL A 47 14.00 18.96 8.36
CA VAL A 47 13.81 17.72 7.59
C VAL A 47 14.81 17.65 6.43
N LEU A 48 14.97 18.73 5.67
CA LEU A 48 15.90 18.79 4.56
C LEU A 48 17.35 18.53 5.00
N LYS A 49 17.79 19.14 6.10
CA LYS A 49 19.12 18.89 6.68
C LYS A 49 19.32 17.42 7.05
N GLN A 50 18.33 16.81 7.71
CA GLN A 50 18.38 15.39 8.07
C GLN A 50 18.50 14.49 6.84
N ARG A 51 17.75 14.81 5.77
CA ARG A 51 17.80 14.07 4.51
C ARG A 51 19.15 14.19 3.80
N ILE A 52 19.77 15.37 3.82
CA ILE A 52 21.12 15.58 3.28
C ILE A 52 22.14 14.72 4.04
N THR A 53 22.06 14.69 5.38
CA THR A 53 22.94 13.85 6.21
C THR A 53 22.76 12.37 5.89
N ALA A 54 21.52 11.87 5.86
CA ALA A 54 21.24 10.46 5.55
C ALA A 54 21.69 10.08 4.13
N ALA A 55 21.45 10.95 3.14
CA ALA A 55 21.92 10.72 1.78
C ALA A 55 23.45 10.73 1.68
N SER A 56 24.14 11.58 2.46
CA SER A 56 25.60 11.61 2.52
C SER A 56 26.17 10.32 3.10
N GLU A 57 25.56 9.80 4.16
CA GLU A 57 25.94 8.51 4.76
C GLU A 57 25.72 7.35 3.80
N LEU A 58 24.60 7.33 3.07
CA LEU A 58 24.32 6.33 2.05
C LEU A 58 25.33 6.39 0.90
N LEU A 59 25.72 7.59 0.44
CA LEU A 59 26.74 7.74 -0.60
C LEU A 59 28.14 7.33 -0.16
N ARG A 60 28.46 7.43 1.14
CA ARG A 60 29.71 6.86 1.67
C ARG A 60 29.73 5.33 1.56
N GLN A 61 28.57 4.68 1.68
CA GLN A 61 28.43 3.22 1.57
C GLN A 61 28.31 2.75 0.11
N PHE A 62 27.67 3.56 -0.73
CA PHE A 62 27.44 3.29 -2.15
C PHE A 62 27.95 4.47 -2.99
N PRO A 63 29.29 4.57 -3.20
CA PRO A 63 29.89 5.70 -3.88
C PRO A 63 29.40 5.81 -5.32
N ASN A 64 28.91 7.00 -5.68
CA ASN A 64 28.52 7.38 -7.03
C ASN A 64 28.84 8.87 -7.24
N GLU A 65 29.75 9.18 -8.16
CA GLU A 65 30.24 10.54 -8.40
C GLU A 65 29.16 11.50 -8.91
N GLN A 66 28.21 11.01 -9.74
CA GLN A 66 27.10 11.84 -10.21
C GLN A 66 26.10 12.13 -9.09
N ALA A 67 25.83 11.14 -8.24
CA ALA A 67 24.97 11.33 -7.08
C ALA A 67 25.58 12.27 -6.04
N LYS A 68 26.91 12.21 -5.85
CA LYS A 68 27.66 13.14 -5.00
C LYS A 68 27.51 14.59 -5.47
N ARG A 69 27.63 14.85 -6.78
CA ARG A 69 27.42 16.19 -7.36
C ARG A 69 26.01 16.72 -7.08
N PHE A 70 24.97 15.91 -7.27
CA PHE A 70 23.59 16.32 -6.96
C PHE A 70 23.39 16.60 -5.46
N LEU A 71 24.06 15.86 -4.58
CA LEU A 71 23.96 16.10 -3.14
C LEU A 71 24.71 17.37 -2.70
N GLU A 72 25.87 17.66 -3.32
CA GLU A 72 26.60 18.92 -3.11
C GLU A 72 25.79 20.13 -3.59
N GLU A 73 25.09 20.02 -4.72
CA GLU A 73 24.14 21.04 -5.19
C GLU A 73 22.95 21.20 -4.25
N ALA A 74 22.40 20.10 -3.71
CA ALA A 74 21.33 20.16 -2.72
C ALA A 74 21.76 20.85 -1.42
N ASP A 75 23.01 20.65 -0.96
CA ASP A 75 23.56 21.35 0.22
C ASP A 75 23.74 22.86 -0.02
N LYS A 76 24.15 23.26 -1.24
CA LYS A 76 24.16 24.69 -1.64
C LYS A 76 22.76 25.30 -1.62
N LEU A 77 21.76 24.59 -2.14
CA LEU A 77 20.36 25.04 -2.10
C LEU A 77 19.82 25.09 -0.66
N TYR A 78 20.19 24.15 0.21
CA TYR A 78 19.85 24.21 1.63
C TYR A 78 20.37 25.49 2.29
N LYS A 79 21.65 25.85 2.10
CA LYS A 79 22.22 27.09 2.63
C LYS A 79 21.48 28.32 2.12
N ARG A 80 21.13 28.34 0.83
CA ARG A 80 20.32 29.41 0.22
C ARG A 80 18.91 29.49 0.81
N ALA A 81 18.25 28.36 1.06
CA ALA A 81 16.94 28.32 1.68
C ALA A 81 16.97 28.83 3.13
N VAL A 82 18.02 28.51 3.89
CA VAL A 82 18.23 29.06 5.25
C VAL A 82 18.38 30.58 5.20
N GLN A 83 19.15 31.11 4.25
CA GLN A 83 19.30 32.56 4.08
C GLN A 83 17.96 33.23 3.73
N LEU A 84 17.22 32.70 2.76
CA LEU A 84 15.90 33.24 2.36
C LEU A 84 14.88 33.19 3.50
N ALA A 85 14.93 32.16 4.34
CA ALA A 85 14.09 32.06 5.53
C ALA A 85 14.43 33.13 6.59
N ARG A 86 15.72 33.48 6.75
CA ARG A 86 16.15 34.58 7.63
C ARG A 86 15.73 35.95 7.11
N GLU A 87 15.72 36.13 5.79
CA GLU A 87 15.24 37.34 5.11
C GLU A 87 13.69 37.43 5.04
N ASN A 88 12.98 36.51 5.72
CA ASN A 88 11.52 36.39 5.72
C ASN A 88 10.89 36.20 4.32
N ARG A 89 11.69 35.74 3.33
CA ARG A 89 11.25 35.42 1.96
C ARG A 89 10.74 33.98 1.89
N LEU A 90 9.68 33.69 2.65
CA LEU A 90 9.23 32.32 2.95
C LEU A 90 8.80 31.53 1.70
N THR A 91 8.12 32.15 0.74
CA THR A 91 7.69 31.50 -0.51
C THR A 91 8.88 31.09 -1.37
N GLN A 92 9.92 31.93 -1.43
CA GLN A 92 11.15 31.61 -2.15
C GLN A 92 11.96 30.53 -1.42
N ALA A 93 12.04 30.60 -0.09
CA ALA A 93 12.67 29.57 0.71
C ALA A 93 12.02 28.19 0.49
N LYS A 94 10.69 28.13 0.40
CA LYS A 94 9.95 26.90 0.10
C LYS A 94 10.29 26.35 -1.28
N GLY A 95 10.28 27.19 -2.32
CA GLY A 95 10.67 26.77 -3.66
C GLY A 95 12.09 26.18 -3.72
N VAL A 96 13.03 26.78 -3.00
CA VAL A 96 14.42 26.28 -2.92
C VAL A 96 14.51 24.96 -2.12
N ILE A 97 13.70 24.79 -1.07
CA ILE A 97 13.61 23.52 -0.32
C ILE A 97 13.13 22.38 -1.23
N ASP A 98 12.10 22.64 -2.03
CA ASP A 98 11.52 21.62 -2.90
C ASP A 98 12.50 21.23 -4.02
N GLN A 99 13.25 22.20 -4.56
CA GLN A 99 14.36 21.94 -5.50
C GLN A 99 15.49 21.09 -4.86
N ALA A 100 15.93 21.44 -3.65
CA ALA A 100 16.94 20.67 -2.92
C ALA A 100 16.46 19.23 -2.66
N THR A 101 15.18 19.06 -2.35
CA THR A 101 14.56 17.75 -2.14
C THR A 101 14.57 16.90 -3.41
N ALA A 102 14.26 17.49 -4.56
CA ALA A 102 14.31 16.79 -5.85
C ALA A 102 15.73 16.31 -6.20
N LEU A 103 16.74 17.14 -5.94
CA LEU A 103 18.16 16.76 -6.15
C LEU A 103 18.59 15.61 -5.24
N ILE A 104 18.16 15.61 -3.98
CA ILE A 104 18.44 14.51 -3.04
C ILE A 104 17.80 13.20 -3.53
N ASN A 105 16.55 13.23 -3.99
CA ASN A 105 15.88 12.05 -4.54
C ASN A 105 16.63 11.51 -5.77
N LYS A 106 17.09 12.41 -6.65
CA LYS A 106 17.88 12.04 -7.83
C LYS A 106 19.23 11.41 -7.44
N ALA A 107 19.92 11.99 -6.46
CA ALA A 107 21.15 11.44 -5.92
C ALA A 107 20.95 10.03 -5.34
N LEU A 108 19.92 9.85 -4.51
CA LEU A 108 19.59 8.55 -3.92
C LEU A 108 19.20 7.52 -4.99
N GLY A 109 18.47 7.92 -6.03
CA GLY A 109 18.14 7.02 -7.13
C GLY A 109 19.38 6.47 -7.84
N LEU A 110 20.34 7.34 -8.15
CA LEU A 110 21.60 6.93 -8.80
C LEU A 110 22.48 6.07 -7.88
N ALA A 111 22.49 6.36 -6.57
CA ALA A 111 23.29 5.59 -5.60
C ALA A 111 22.72 4.19 -5.34
N LEU A 112 21.38 4.08 -5.26
CA LEU A 112 20.70 2.88 -4.80
C LEU A 112 20.22 1.96 -5.92
N GLN A 113 20.25 2.39 -7.19
CA GLN A 113 19.84 1.58 -8.34
C GLN A 113 20.58 0.24 -8.42
N ASN A 114 21.91 0.25 -8.21
CA ASN A 114 22.73 -0.98 -8.28
C ASN A 114 22.49 -1.92 -7.08
N PRO A 115 22.48 -1.44 -5.82
CA PRO A 115 22.04 -2.25 -4.67
C PRO A 115 20.66 -2.87 -4.85
N VAL A 116 19.68 -2.11 -5.36
CA VAL A 116 18.31 -2.62 -5.62
C VAL A 116 18.33 -3.74 -6.66
N ARG A 117 19.06 -3.57 -7.78
CA ARG A 117 19.20 -4.62 -8.81
C ARG A 117 19.80 -5.92 -8.25
N ARG A 118 20.76 -5.83 -7.33
CA ARG A 118 21.34 -7.01 -6.65
C ARG A 118 20.31 -7.70 -5.77
N LEU A 119 19.49 -6.95 -5.03
CA LEU A 119 18.43 -7.50 -4.18
C LEU A 119 17.33 -8.17 -5.03
N VAL A 120 16.97 -7.61 -6.18
CA VAL A 120 16.05 -8.23 -7.14
C VAL A 120 16.58 -9.59 -7.59
N SER A 121 17.83 -9.62 -8.05
CA SER A 121 18.47 -10.85 -8.54
C SER A 121 18.54 -11.92 -7.45
N GLN A 122 18.86 -11.52 -6.22
CA GLN A 122 18.89 -12.42 -5.06
C GLN A 122 17.49 -12.96 -4.74
N LEU A 123 16.47 -12.10 -4.75
CA LEU A 123 15.10 -12.50 -4.49
C LEU A 123 14.56 -13.45 -5.56
N ASP A 124 14.84 -13.18 -6.84
CA ASP A 124 14.43 -14.04 -7.97
C ASP A 124 14.98 -15.46 -7.81
N GLU A 125 16.26 -15.58 -7.47
CA GLU A 125 16.90 -16.87 -7.25
C GLU A 125 16.29 -17.62 -6.05
N LEU A 126 16.04 -16.92 -4.94
CA LEU A 126 15.42 -17.53 -3.75
C LEU A 126 13.98 -17.97 -4.01
N MET A 127 13.20 -17.13 -4.69
CA MET A 127 11.82 -17.43 -5.08
C MET A 127 11.76 -18.63 -6.01
N ARG A 128 12.65 -18.68 -7.03
CA ARG A 128 12.74 -19.82 -7.96
C ARG A 128 13.06 -21.12 -7.23
N ARG A 129 14.04 -21.11 -6.32
CA ARG A 129 14.38 -22.29 -5.51
C ARG A 129 13.22 -22.71 -4.62
N ALA A 130 12.52 -21.77 -4.01
CA ALA A 130 11.42 -22.06 -3.10
C ALA A 130 10.18 -22.58 -3.84
N GLU A 131 9.96 -22.10 -5.06
CA GLU A 131 8.91 -22.61 -5.94
C GLU A 131 9.26 -24.02 -6.47
N ASN A 132 10.53 -24.39 -6.54
CA ASN A 132 10.94 -25.75 -6.91
C ASN A 132 10.94 -26.75 -5.75
N ILE A 133 10.49 -26.36 -4.55
CA ILE A 133 10.22 -27.32 -3.45
C ILE A 133 9.18 -28.32 -3.95
N ARG A 134 9.50 -29.63 -3.86
CA ARG A 134 8.66 -30.72 -4.38
C ARG A 134 7.20 -30.55 -3.94
N PRO A 135 6.20 -30.77 -4.82
CA PRO A 135 4.78 -30.57 -4.49
C PRO A 135 4.30 -31.32 -3.24
N GLY A 136 4.86 -32.50 -2.93
CA GLY A 136 4.56 -33.25 -1.71
C GLY A 136 5.21 -32.73 -0.42
N MET A 137 6.13 -31.76 -0.52
CA MET A 137 6.84 -31.12 0.60
C MET A 137 6.37 -29.68 0.86
N ARG A 138 5.44 -29.17 0.04
CA ARG A 138 4.87 -27.82 0.24
C ARG A 138 3.80 -27.85 1.32
N SER A 139 4.19 -27.47 2.53
CA SER A 139 3.23 -27.16 3.59
C SER A 139 2.50 -25.84 3.31
N THR A 140 1.30 -25.71 3.87
CA THR A 140 0.51 -24.46 3.81
C THR A 140 1.26 -23.25 4.37
N ASP A 141 2.22 -23.46 5.27
CA ASP A 141 3.08 -22.42 5.81
C ASP A 141 4.15 -21.95 4.81
N ILE A 142 4.73 -22.86 4.01
CA ILE A 142 5.65 -22.52 2.92
C ILE A 142 4.93 -21.67 1.87
N GLU A 143 3.71 -22.07 1.50
CA GLU A 143 2.91 -21.30 0.53
C GLU A 143 2.52 -19.92 1.06
N ARG A 144 2.16 -19.81 2.35
CA ARG A 144 1.87 -18.53 3.00
C ARG A 144 3.09 -17.62 3.01
N LEU A 145 4.28 -18.14 3.30
CA LEU A 145 5.53 -17.38 3.29
C LEU A 145 5.87 -16.90 1.87
N LEU A 146 5.73 -17.77 0.86
CA LEU A 146 5.95 -17.39 -0.54
C LEU A 146 4.94 -16.37 -1.03
N GLN A 147 3.67 -16.49 -0.65
CA GLN A 147 2.66 -15.50 -0.99
C GLN A 147 2.97 -14.13 -0.39
N ARG A 148 3.46 -14.08 0.86
CA ARG A 148 3.89 -12.83 1.50
C ARG A 148 5.16 -12.27 0.87
N ALA A 149 6.11 -13.12 0.47
CA ALA A 149 7.29 -12.71 -0.27
C ALA A 149 6.92 -12.07 -1.62
N ARG A 150 5.98 -12.67 -2.37
CA ARG A 150 5.46 -12.10 -3.63
C ARG A 150 4.79 -10.74 -3.44
N ARG A 151 4.01 -10.56 -2.38
CA ARG A 151 3.38 -9.25 -2.08
C ARG A 151 4.44 -8.18 -1.79
N ASN A 152 5.42 -8.49 -0.94
CA ASN A 152 6.51 -7.55 -0.66
C ASN A 152 7.35 -7.25 -1.90
N ARG A 153 7.57 -8.23 -2.79
CA ARG A 153 8.21 -7.99 -4.09
C ARG A 153 7.42 -6.98 -4.93
N GLN A 154 6.10 -7.14 -5.06
CA GLN A 154 5.25 -6.22 -5.81
C GLN A 154 5.28 -4.81 -5.22
N ASP A 155 5.27 -4.69 -3.89
CA ASP A 155 5.37 -3.40 -3.22
C ASP A 155 6.76 -2.76 -3.41
N ALA A 156 7.83 -3.58 -3.46
CA ALA A 156 9.18 -3.14 -3.78
C ALA A 156 9.31 -2.62 -5.22
N GLU A 157 8.72 -3.34 -6.18
CA GLU A 157 8.68 -2.97 -7.59
C GLU A 157 7.93 -1.64 -7.76
N ARG A 158 6.75 -1.49 -7.14
CA ARG A 158 5.99 -0.23 -7.13
C ARG A 158 6.78 0.93 -6.53
N ALA A 159 7.50 0.70 -5.43
CA ALA A 159 8.35 1.73 -4.82
C ALA A 159 9.52 2.12 -5.75
N ALA A 160 10.18 1.14 -6.36
CA ALA A 160 11.27 1.38 -7.32
C ALA A 160 10.79 2.14 -8.57
N HIS A 161 9.63 1.78 -9.12
CA HIS A 161 9.03 2.46 -10.27
C HIS A 161 8.62 3.91 -9.95
N ARG A 162 8.28 4.21 -8.70
CA ARG A 162 8.02 5.58 -8.22
C ARG A 162 9.31 6.36 -7.91
N GLY A 163 10.48 5.76 -8.10
CA GLY A 163 11.77 6.36 -7.76
C GLY A 163 12.07 6.41 -6.26
N ASP A 164 11.27 5.73 -5.43
CA ASP A 164 11.52 5.60 -3.99
C ASP A 164 12.38 4.35 -3.72
N PHE A 165 13.67 4.48 -4.04
CA PHE A 165 14.62 3.38 -3.94
C PHE A 165 14.93 2.97 -2.51
N VAL A 166 14.73 3.86 -1.52
CA VAL A 166 14.90 3.53 -0.10
C VAL A 166 13.80 2.58 0.33
N GLN A 167 12.54 2.93 0.06
CA GLN A 167 11.39 2.08 0.37
C GLN A 167 11.43 0.76 -0.42
N ALA A 168 11.86 0.81 -1.68
CA ALA A 168 12.04 -0.40 -2.49
C ALA A 168 13.02 -1.38 -1.85
N MET A 169 14.17 -0.90 -1.35
CA MET A 169 15.16 -1.74 -0.68
C MET A 169 14.61 -2.43 0.57
N GLU A 170 13.77 -1.75 1.35
CA GLU A 170 13.15 -2.34 2.54
C GLU A 170 12.22 -3.50 2.18
N TYR A 171 11.33 -3.27 1.21
CA TYR A 171 10.42 -4.31 0.74
C TYR A 171 11.16 -5.50 0.13
N TYR A 172 12.22 -5.27 -0.66
CA TYR A 172 13.05 -6.35 -1.19
C TYR A 172 13.73 -7.16 -0.08
N ARG A 173 14.24 -6.53 0.98
CA ARG A 173 14.84 -7.23 2.14
C ARG A 173 13.85 -8.11 2.88
N VAL A 174 12.62 -7.61 3.08
CA VAL A 174 11.54 -8.39 3.71
C VAL A 174 11.18 -9.59 2.84
N ALA A 175 11.04 -9.38 1.52
CA ALA A 175 10.76 -10.46 0.57
C ALA A 175 11.86 -11.54 0.58
N ILE A 176 13.14 -11.15 0.60
CA ILE A 176 14.27 -12.08 0.68
C ILE A 176 14.22 -12.90 1.97
N SER A 177 13.97 -12.26 3.12
CA SER A 177 13.84 -12.94 4.40
C SER A 177 12.71 -13.98 4.42
N LEU A 178 11.58 -13.66 3.79
CA LEU A 178 10.44 -14.58 3.68
C LEU A 178 10.71 -15.75 2.73
N ALA A 179 11.35 -15.49 1.57
CA ALA A 179 11.74 -16.53 0.62
C ALA A 179 12.79 -17.48 1.21
N GLN A 180 13.77 -16.95 1.96
CA GLN A 180 14.75 -17.75 2.68
C GLN A 180 14.09 -18.65 3.73
N LYS A 181 13.13 -18.14 4.50
CA LYS A 181 12.38 -18.96 5.47
C LYS A 181 11.60 -20.06 4.77
N ALA A 182 10.97 -19.78 3.63
CA ALA A 182 10.26 -20.79 2.86
C ALA A 182 11.18 -21.94 2.39
N LEU A 183 12.41 -21.60 1.99
CA LEU A 183 13.44 -22.58 1.65
C LEU A 183 13.89 -23.41 2.85
N ASP A 184 14.13 -22.75 3.99
CA ASP A 184 14.50 -23.43 5.23
C ASP A 184 13.43 -24.46 5.64
N TYR A 185 12.14 -24.14 5.46
CA TYR A 185 11.04 -25.07 5.69
C TYR A 185 10.93 -26.17 4.62
N GLY A 186 11.22 -25.87 3.36
CA GLY A 186 11.18 -26.84 2.25
C GLY A 186 12.37 -27.82 2.22
N GLY A 187 13.50 -27.45 2.81
CA GLY A 187 14.71 -28.25 2.90
C GLY A 187 14.70 -29.30 4.02
N MET A 188 13.65 -29.37 4.85
CA MET A 188 13.61 -30.23 6.04
C MET A 188 13.37 -31.74 5.76
N THR A 189 13.32 -32.23 4.51
CA THR A 189 13.04 -33.66 4.22
C THR A 189 13.92 -34.33 3.15
N SER A 190 15.24 -34.09 3.17
CA SER A 190 16.19 -35.09 2.65
C SER A 190 17.54 -35.02 3.35
N ALA A 191 17.75 -35.93 4.31
CA ALA A 191 19.01 -36.56 4.72
C ALA A 191 20.34 -35.83 4.40
N GLN A 192 20.46 -34.55 4.78
CA GLN A 192 21.74 -33.89 4.99
C GLN A 192 21.71 -33.30 6.38
N SER A 193 22.76 -33.61 7.14
CA SER A 193 22.95 -33.30 8.56
C SER A 193 22.28 -31.98 8.97
N VAL A 194 21.13 -32.08 9.63
CA VAL A 194 20.50 -30.93 10.26
C VAL A 194 21.45 -30.46 11.35
N ASP A 195 22.13 -29.34 11.09
CA ASP A 195 23.21 -28.88 11.95
C ASP A 195 22.62 -28.26 13.20
N TYR A 196 22.56 -29.04 14.28
CA TYR A 196 22.06 -28.64 15.59
C TYR A 196 22.74 -27.36 16.12
N SER A 197 24.02 -27.16 15.79
CA SER A 197 24.72 -25.91 16.14
C SER A 197 24.08 -24.68 15.53
N SER A 198 23.51 -24.78 14.33
CA SER A 198 22.85 -23.66 13.65
C SER A 198 21.55 -23.23 14.35
N GLU A 199 20.72 -24.18 14.79
CA GLU A 199 19.46 -23.87 15.48
C GLU A 199 19.68 -23.46 16.94
N LYS A 200 20.67 -24.04 17.61
CA LYS A 200 21.14 -23.55 18.92
C LYS A 200 21.66 -22.12 18.82
N ALA A 201 22.49 -21.80 17.82
CA ALA A 201 23.01 -20.45 17.59
C ALA A 201 21.89 -19.46 17.23
N ARG A 202 20.90 -19.88 16.43
CA ARG A 202 19.69 -19.07 16.13
C ARG A 202 18.89 -18.76 17.38
N PHE A 203 18.65 -19.75 18.24
CA PHE A 203 17.98 -19.55 19.52
C PHE A 203 18.76 -18.60 20.43
N GLN A 204 20.07 -18.81 20.60
CA GLN A 204 20.93 -17.95 21.43
C GLN A 204 20.94 -16.50 20.94
N THR A 205 21.10 -16.29 19.63
CA THR A 205 21.05 -14.96 19.01
C THR A 205 19.69 -14.28 19.25
N MET A 206 18.61 -15.06 19.19
CA MET A 206 17.25 -14.54 19.40
C MET A 206 16.96 -14.27 20.88
N ALA A 207 17.45 -15.11 21.79
CA ALA A 207 17.35 -14.95 23.23
C ALA A 207 18.11 -13.69 23.69
N GLU A 208 19.34 -13.48 23.21
CA GLU A 208 20.12 -12.26 23.50
C GLU A 208 19.40 -10.99 23.06
N ARG A 209 18.80 -11.00 21.86
CA ARG A 209 18.02 -9.86 21.33
C ARG A 209 16.70 -9.65 22.07
N ALA A 210 16.02 -10.73 22.43
CA ALA A 210 14.73 -10.68 23.10
C ALA A 210 14.88 -10.26 24.56
N ARG A 211 15.98 -10.61 25.22
CA ARG A 211 16.25 -10.30 26.63
C ARG A 211 16.14 -8.81 26.94
N ALA A 212 16.85 -7.95 26.21
CA ALA A 212 16.79 -6.51 26.45
C ALA A 212 15.39 -5.91 26.22
N ALA A 213 14.67 -6.39 25.20
CA ALA A 213 13.32 -5.91 24.87
C ALA A 213 12.27 -6.39 25.89
N ILE A 214 12.45 -7.60 26.43
CA ILE A 214 11.55 -8.21 27.40
C ILE A 214 11.83 -7.62 28.78
N GLU A 215 13.08 -7.50 29.22
CA GLU A 215 13.46 -6.85 30.49
C GLU A 215 13.00 -5.38 30.53
N ALA A 216 13.03 -4.67 29.40
CA ALA A 216 12.49 -3.31 29.30
C ALA A 216 10.95 -3.24 29.25
N SER A 217 10.27 -4.36 28.99
CA SER A 217 8.82 -4.41 28.85
C SER A 217 8.13 -4.65 30.20
N LYS A 218 7.13 -3.83 30.53
CA LYS A 218 6.29 -4.05 31.74
C LYS A 218 5.27 -5.20 31.58
N ASN A 219 5.33 -5.96 30.50
CA ASN A 219 4.34 -6.99 30.19
C ASN A 219 4.68 -8.33 30.86
N LYS A 220 3.95 -8.66 31.94
CA LYS A 220 4.09 -9.94 32.68
C LYS A 220 3.87 -11.18 31.82
N ALA A 221 2.99 -11.11 30.81
CA ALA A 221 2.74 -12.22 29.91
C ALA A 221 3.91 -12.45 28.94
N ALA A 222 4.61 -11.38 28.52
CA ALA A 222 5.82 -11.49 27.72
C ALA A 222 6.95 -12.18 28.50
N HIS A 223 7.12 -11.84 29.78
CA HIS A 223 8.06 -12.51 30.68
C HIS A 223 7.73 -14.00 30.88
N ALA A 224 6.46 -14.33 31.12
CA ALA A 224 6.05 -15.74 31.33
C ALA A 224 6.31 -16.62 30.09
N ILE A 225 6.07 -16.08 28.89
CA ILE A 225 6.30 -16.78 27.62
C ILE A 225 7.80 -16.87 27.32
N TYR A 226 8.60 -15.87 27.69
CA TYR A 226 10.06 -15.90 27.61
C TYR A 226 10.64 -17.02 28.46
N GLU A 227 10.23 -17.13 29.73
CA GLU A 227 10.63 -18.21 30.63
C GLU A 227 10.25 -19.59 30.07
N GLN A 228 9.07 -19.70 29.45
CA GLN A 228 8.65 -20.92 28.79
C GLN A 228 9.51 -21.27 27.56
N ALA A 229 9.94 -20.27 26.79
CA ALA A 229 10.87 -20.45 25.68
C ALA A 229 12.24 -20.95 26.18
N MET A 230 12.75 -20.40 27.29
CA MET A 230 14.00 -20.84 27.91
C MET A 230 13.92 -22.29 28.42
N ARG A 231 12.81 -22.68 29.05
CA ARG A 231 12.56 -24.07 29.47
C ARG A 231 12.55 -25.04 28.28
N GLN A 232 11.93 -24.66 27.16
CA GLN A 232 11.93 -25.49 25.95
C GLN A 232 13.33 -25.64 25.33
N ALA A 233 14.16 -24.58 25.37
CA ALA A 233 15.54 -24.69 24.93
C ALA A 233 16.37 -25.61 25.85
N HIS A 234 16.10 -25.61 27.16
CA HIS A 234 16.76 -26.54 28.07
C HIS A 234 16.34 -28.01 27.81
N LEU A 235 15.05 -28.26 27.55
CA LEU A 235 14.56 -29.58 27.13
C LEU A 235 15.17 -30.03 25.79
N ALA A 236 15.49 -29.09 24.91
CA ALA A 236 16.19 -29.36 23.67
C ALA A 236 17.63 -29.83 23.93
N GLU A 237 18.35 -29.20 24.87
CA GLU A 237 19.70 -29.59 25.25
C GLU A 237 19.73 -30.96 25.96
N THR A 238 18.78 -31.25 26.84
CA THR A 238 18.69 -32.57 27.49
C THR A 238 18.36 -33.67 26.49
N SER A 239 17.48 -33.39 25.51
CA SER A 239 17.16 -34.32 24.41
C SER A 239 18.34 -34.53 23.47
N LEU A 240 19.21 -33.54 23.30
CA LEU A 240 20.46 -33.70 22.55
C LEU A 240 21.43 -34.62 23.32
N ASN A 241 21.61 -34.37 24.61
CA ASN A 241 22.54 -35.13 25.46
C ASN A 241 22.12 -36.61 25.58
N SER A 242 20.83 -36.91 25.46
CA SER A 242 20.31 -38.29 25.41
C SER A 242 20.35 -38.93 24.01
N GLY A 243 20.90 -38.23 23.01
CA GLY A 243 21.03 -38.72 21.64
C GLY A 243 19.75 -38.61 20.79
N ASN A 244 18.64 -38.10 21.35
CA ASN A 244 17.38 -37.95 20.65
C ASN A 244 17.30 -36.62 19.87
N ARG A 245 18.04 -36.60 18.75
CA ARG A 245 18.24 -35.40 17.91
C ARG A 245 16.95 -34.84 17.30
N ALA A 246 15.99 -35.69 16.95
CA ALA A 246 14.70 -35.26 16.39
C ALA A 246 13.85 -34.50 17.43
N MET A 247 13.84 -34.99 18.67
CA MET A 247 13.15 -34.37 19.78
C MET A 247 13.81 -33.05 20.19
N ALA A 248 15.14 -33.02 20.23
CA ALA A 248 15.92 -31.80 20.48
C ALA A 248 15.58 -30.67 19.48
N LEU A 249 15.49 -31.00 18.19
CA LEU A 249 15.14 -30.03 17.16
C LEU A 249 13.71 -29.50 17.30
N SER A 250 12.77 -30.38 17.65
CA SER A 250 11.37 -30.00 17.93
C SER A 250 11.29 -29.01 19.10
N HIS A 251 12.04 -29.25 20.16
CA HIS A 251 12.12 -28.37 21.32
C HIS A 251 12.77 -27.01 20.99
N TYR A 252 13.85 -26.97 20.20
CA TYR A 252 14.41 -25.69 19.74
C TYR A 252 13.46 -24.88 18.86
N ASN A 253 12.76 -25.53 17.92
CA ASN A 253 11.76 -24.86 17.10
C ASN A 253 10.60 -24.30 17.93
N SER A 254 10.18 -25.03 18.97
CA SER A 254 9.17 -24.59 19.91
C SER A 254 9.65 -23.40 20.76
N ALA A 255 10.90 -23.44 21.21
CA ALA A 255 11.56 -22.35 21.92
C ALA A 255 11.63 -21.07 21.07
N ILE A 256 12.02 -21.17 19.80
CA ILE A 256 12.10 -20.02 18.87
C ILE A 256 10.71 -19.41 18.63
N LYS A 257 9.66 -20.22 18.43
CA LYS A 257 8.28 -19.72 18.25
C LYS A 257 7.78 -18.97 19.48
N LEU A 258 8.04 -19.51 20.68
CA LEU A 258 7.68 -18.84 21.93
C LEU A 258 8.47 -17.55 22.13
N MET A 259 9.76 -17.54 21.76
CA MET A 259 10.61 -16.36 21.83
C MET A 259 10.12 -15.22 20.93
N LEU A 260 9.71 -15.52 19.69
CA LEU A 260 9.09 -14.54 18.80
C LEU A 260 7.78 -13.99 19.37
N ARG A 261 6.95 -14.84 19.99
CA ARG A 261 5.70 -14.41 20.62
C ARG A 261 5.94 -13.53 21.85
N ALA A 262 6.96 -13.86 22.66
CA ALA A 262 7.37 -13.02 23.79
C ALA A 262 7.88 -11.65 23.30
N PHE A 263 8.66 -11.63 22.23
CA PHE A 263 9.15 -10.41 21.60
C PHE A 263 8.02 -9.54 21.02
N ASP A 264 7.05 -10.14 20.32
CA ASP A 264 5.87 -9.43 19.81
C ASP A 264 5.03 -8.84 20.95
N LEU A 265 4.90 -9.55 22.07
CA LEU A 265 4.16 -9.07 23.24
C LEU A 265 4.93 -8.00 24.02
N ALA A 266 6.27 -8.04 23.97
CA ALA A 266 7.12 -7.02 24.53
C ALA A 266 7.12 -5.74 23.66
N SER A 267 7.05 -5.88 22.33
CA SER A 267 7.08 -4.76 21.38
C SER A 267 5.72 -4.08 21.16
N LYS A 268 4.59 -4.75 21.43
CA LYS A 268 3.22 -4.20 21.31
C LYS A 268 2.88 -3.04 22.26
N ASN A 269 3.74 -2.76 23.24
CA ASN A 269 3.65 -1.58 24.11
C ASN A 269 4.88 -0.66 23.96
N SER A 270 5.57 -0.74 22.83
CA SER A 270 6.74 0.09 22.57
C SER A 270 6.32 1.57 22.48
N PRO A 271 7.07 2.50 23.09
CA PRO A 271 6.82 3.94 22.98
C PRO A 271 6.78 4.45 21.53
N ALA A 272 7.37 3.71 20.58
CA ALA A 272 7.28 4.00 19.15
C ALA A 272 5.84 3.91 18.59
N ASP A 273 5.02 2.98 19.09
CA ASP A 273 3.64 2.79 18.61
C ASP A 273 2.71 3.88 19.17
N ILE A 274 2.95 4.30 20.41
CA ILE A 274 2.28 5.47 21.03
C ILE A 274 2.63 6.76 20.28
N ASN A 275 3.88 6.91 19.83
CA ASN A 275 4.30 8.08 19.04
C ASN A 275 3.65 8.10 17.65
N SER A 276 3.50 6.94 16.99
CA SER A 276 2.75 6.82 15.73
C SER A 276 1.28 7.22 15.91
N LEU A 277 0.65 6.81 17.00
CA LEU A 277 -0.74 7.17 17.31
C LEU A 277 -0.89 8.66 17.62
N ARG A 278 0.11 9.29 18.25
CA ARG A 278 0.14 10.75 18.44
C ARG A 278 0.24 11.52 17.12
N ALA A 279 1.07 11.06 16.19
CA ALA A 279 1.16 11.68 14.86
C ALA A 279 -0.15 11.56 14.05
N GLU A 280 -0.82 10.40 14.16
CA GLU A 280 -2.12 10.18 13.54
C GLU A 280 -3.23 11.02 14.18
N TYR A 281 -3.17 11.21 15.50
CA TYR A 281 -4.03 12.11 16.26
C TYR A 281 -3.90 13.56 15.77
N GLU A 282 -2.67 14.08 15.64
CA GLU A 282 -2.40 15.43 15.13
C GLU A 282 -2.94 15.62 13.71
N THR A 283 -2.81 14.58 12.87
CA THR A 283 -3.32 14.60 11.50
C THR A 283 -4.85 14.72 11.48
N ILE A 284 -5.56 13.89 12.26
CA ILE A 284 -7.02 13.94 12.33
C ILE A 284 -7.50 15.26 12.96
N GLN A 285 -6.78 15.79 13.94
CA GLN A 285 -7.07 17.10 14.53
C GLN A 285 -6.98 18.23 13.49
N SER A 286 -5.97 18.21 12.62
CA SER A 286 -5.86 19.19 11.52
C SER A 286 -7.02 19.10 10.54
N MET A 287 -7.48 17.88 10.22
CA MET A 287 -8.63 17.67 9.33
C MET A 287 -9.95 18.16 9.96
N ILE A 288 -10.14 17.97 11.27
CA ILE A 288 -11.27 18.53 12.01
C ILE A 288 -11.22 20.06 11.98
N GLN A 289 -10.04 20.66 12.16
CA GLN A 289 -9.88 22.11 12.11
C GLN A 289 -10.25 22.67 10.73
N THR A 290 -9.79 22.04 9.65
CA THR A 290 -10.21 22.40 8.28
C THR A 290 -11.71 22.22 8.06
N ALA A 291 -12.32 21.19 8.66
CA ALA A 291 -13.76 20.99 8.57
C ALA A 291 -14.56 22.02 9.39
N ARG A 292 -14.03 22.52 10.52
CA ARG A 292 -14.61 23.63 11.31
C ARG A 292 -14.58 24.95 10.55
N GLU A 293 -13.44 25.28 9.94
CA GLU A 293 -13.31 26.50 9.13
C GLU A 293 -14.31 26.50 7.98
N ARG A 294 -14.55 25.34 7.36
CA ARG A 294 -15.58 25.15 6.32
C ARG A 294 -17.00 25.24 6.87
N GLN A 295 -17.26 24.71 8.06
CA GLN A 295 -18.56 24.85 8.73
C GLN A 295 -18.89 26.30 9.05
N ASN A 296 -17.90 27.08 9.51
CA ASN A 296 -18.09 28.51 9.78
C ASN A 296 -18.43 29.31 8.51
N THR A 297 -18.06 28.78 7.34
CA THR A 297 -18.36 29.39 6.04
C THR A 297 -19.72 28.91 5.49
N GLN A 298 -20.23 27.74 5.92
CA GLN A 298 -21.51 27.17 5.46
C GLN A 298 -22.23 26.41 6.59
N SER A 299 -23.40 26.92 7.00
CA SER A 299 -24.24 26.31 8.03
C SER A 299 -25.05 25.12 7.51
N ASP A 300 -24.42 23.95 7.38
CA ASP A 300 -25.11 22.67 7.10
C ASP A 300 -25.30 21.85 8.40
N PRO A 301 -26.55 21.55 8.82
CA PRO A 301 -26.83 20.77 10.03
C PRO A 301 -26.22 19.35 10.02
N ARG A 302 -26.16 18.70 8.86
CA ARG A 302 -25.64 17.34 8.73
C ARG A 302 -24.11 17.31 8.87
N LEU A 303 -23.46 18.34 8.33
CA LEU A 303 -22.02 18.58 8.48
C LEU A 303 -21.65 18.81 9.95
N ARG A 304 -22.47 19.59 10.68
CA ARG A 304 -22.31 19.79 12.12
C ARG A 304 -22.37 18.47 12.90
N THR A 305 -23.36 17.61 12.64
CA THR A 305 -23.48 16.32 13.34
C THR A 305 -22.29 15.40 13.08
N MET A 306 -21.81 15.30 11.83
CA MET A 306 -20.66 14.45 11.50
C MET A 306 -19.36 14.99 12.10
N LEU A 307 -19.17 16.31 12.12
CA LEU A 307 -18.03 16.95 12.75
C LEU A 307 -18.02 16.68 14.27
N THR A 308 -19.16 16.86 14.95
CA THR A 308 -19.29 16.54 16.38
C THR A 308 -18.96 15.07 16.67
N ARG A 309 -19.38 14.14 15.81
CA ARG A 309 -19.04 12.70 15.95
C ARG A 309 -17.56 12.41 15.73
N ALA A 310 -16.92 13.11 14.78
CA ALA A 310 -15.47 13.01 14.56
C ALA A 310 -14.69 13.54 15.78
N GLU A 311 -15.11 14.65 16.36
CA GLU A 311 -14.52 15.25 17.57
C GLU A 311 -14.67 14.35 18.80
N GLN A 312 -15.86 13.79 19.02
CA GLN A 312 -16.10 12.83 20.11
C GLN A 312 -15.23 11.58 19.97
N SER A 313 -15.04 11.10 18.74
CA SER A 313 -14.17 9.95 18.46
C SER A 313 -12.70 10.30 18.69
N LEU A 314 -12.26 11.49 18.30
CA LEU A 314 -10.90 11.97 18.57
C LEU A 314 -10.63 12.13 20.07
N ALA A 315 -11.59 12.67 20.84
CA ALA A 315 -11.48 12.79 22.29
C ALA A 315 -11.33 11.42 22.98
N ARG A 316 -12.12 10.42 22.56
CA ARG A 316 -12.01 9.03 23.07
C ARG A 316 -10.69 8.38 22.69
N ALA A 317 -10.17 8.65 21.49
CA ALA A 317 -8.85 8.18 21.09
C ALA A 317 -7.75 8.76 22.00
N ARG A 318 -7.84 10.04 22.38
CA ARG A 318 -6.90 10.68 23.32
C ARG A 318 -6.91 10.00 24.68
N THR A 319 -8.09 9.78 25.27
CA THR A 319 -8.22 9.12 26.56
C THR A 319 -7.69 7.68 26.51
N ALA A 320 -7.87 6.99 25.38
CA ALA A 320 -7.32 5.65 25.17
C ALA A 320 -5.78 5.64 25.06
N VAL A 321 -5.18 6.66 24.42
CA VAL A 321 -3.71 6.84 24.38
C VAL A 321 -3.16 7.15 25.78
N GLU A 322 -3.80 8.06 26.52
CA GLU A 322 -3.40 8.44 27.89
C GLU A 322 -3.48 7.25 28.86
N ASN A 323 -4.47 6.37 28.67
CA ASN A 323 -4.64 5.13 29.45
C ASN A 323 -3.79 3.94 28.94
N GLY A 324 -2.90 4.14 27.96
CA GLY A 324 -2.04 3.08 27.43
C GLY A 324 -2.78 1.96 26.70
N ARG A 325 -3.94 2.25 26.08
CA ARG A 325 -4.78 1.31 25.31
C ARG A 325 -4.69 1.61 23.80
N PRO A 326 -3.59 1.26 23.10
CA PRO A 326 -3.33 1.66 21.72
C PRO A 326 -4.34 1.10 20.70
N GLU A 327 -4.88 -0.10 20.93
CA GLU A 327 -5.90 -0.70 20.04
C GLU A 327 -7.22 0.07 20.08
N SER A 328 -7.64 0.49 21.28
CA SER A 328 -8.83 1.33 21.45
C SER A 328 -8.62 2.71 20.83
N ALA A 329 -7.41 3.27 20.95
CA ALA A 329 -7.06 4.52 20.30
C ALA A 329 -7.12 4.42 18.76
N ARG A 330 -6.57 3.36 18.16
CA ARG A 330 -6.63 3.12 16.70
C ARG A 330 -8.06 3.02 16.19
N LEU A 331 -8.91 2.28 16.89
CA LEU A 331 -10.30 2.12 16.52
C LEU A 331 -11.02 3.48 16.50
N HIS A 332 -10.81 4.30 17.52
CA HIS A 332 -11.42 5.63 17.60
C HIS A 332 -10.85 6.63 16.57
N LEU A 333 -9.56 6.56 16.23
CA LEU A 333 -8.97 7.35 15.15
C LEU A 333 -9.53 6.96 13.77
N ASN A 334 -9.73 5.67 13.51
CA ASN A 334 -10.33 5.18 12.27
C ASN A 334 -11.79 5.62 12.12
N LEU A 335 -12.56 5.63 13.21
CA LEU A 335 -13.94 6.16 13.21
C LEU A 335 -13.97 7.65 12.90
N ALA A 336 -13.09 8.45 13.52
CA ALA A 336 -12.96 9.88 13.23
C ALA A 336 -12.62 10.13 11.74
N ARG A 337 -11.68 9.37 11.19
CA ARG A 337 -11.31 9.42 9.77
C ARG A 337 -12.47 9.03 8.84
N GLY A 338 -13.27 8.03 9.22
CA GLY A 338 -14.46 7.62 8.46
C GLY A 338 -15.50 8.73 8.32
N PHE A 339 -15.78 9.45 9.41
CA PHE A 339 -16.69 10.61 9.39
C PHE A 339 -16.13 11.75 8.53
N LEU A 340 -14.84 12.06 8.66
CA LEU A 340 -14.17 13.09 7.85
C LEU A 340 -14.14 12.75 6.36
N ASN A 341 -13.86 11.50 5.99
CA ASN A 341 -13.85 11.07 4.59
C ASN A 341 -15.24 11.15 3.93
N THR A 342 -16.29 10.99 4.73
CA THR A 342 -17.68 11.17 4.27
C THR A 342 -17.99 12.66 4.06
N LEU A 343 -17.53 13.52 4.97
CA LEU A 343 -17.62 14.99 4.82
C LEU A 343 -16.91 15.51 3.56
N PHE A 344 -15.79 14.91 3.16
CA PHE A 344 -15.03 15.31 1.97
C PHE A 344 -15.49 14.64 0.67
N ARG A 345 -16.48 13.71 0.71
CA ARG A 345 -17.01 13.00 -0.47
C ARG A 345 -18.17 13.70 -1.16
N ASP A 346 -18.96 14.51 -0.45
CA ASP A 346 -20.30 14.94 -0.90
C ASP A 346 -20.36 16.23 -1.74
N ARG A 347 -19.27 16.97 -2.00
CA ARG A 347 -19.29 18.12 -2.94
C ARG A 347 -18.01 18.18 -3.78
N GLY A 348 -18.18 17.98 -5.09
CA GLY A 348 -17.12 17.60 -6.02
C GLY A 348 -16.10 18.65 -6.47
N ALA A 349 -15.17 18.16 -7.31
CA ALA A 349 -14.34 18.87 -8.28
C ALA A 349 -13.49 20.06 -7.78
N GLY A 350 -12.35 19.72 -7.16
CA GLY A 350 -11.17 20.59 -7.15
C GLY A 350 -10.08 20.02 -8.07
N PRO A 351 -9.04 20.80 -8.44
CA PRO A 351 -7.98 20.42 -9.38
C PRO A 351 -7.16 19.17 -8.97
N ALA A 352 -7.27 18.72 -7.71
CA ALA A 352 -6.80 17.41 -7.25
C ALA A 352 -7.56 16.21 -7.90
N SER A 353 -8.68 16.46 -8.59
CA SER A 353 -9.48 15.47 -9.32
C SER A 353 -8.78 14.98 -10.59
N ARG A 354 -8.20 15.89 -11.41
CA ARG A 354 -7.60 15.50 -12.70
C ARG A 354 -6.34 14.67 -12.51
N GLN A 355 -5.41 15.13 -11.66
CA GLN A 355 -4.20 14.37 -11.33
C GLN A 355 -4.52 12.98 -10.75
N ARG A 356 -5.59 12.88 -9.95
CA ARG A 356 -6.04 11.60 -9.40
C ARG A 356 -6.65 10.71 -10.47
N ILE A 357 -7.49 11.25 -11.36
CA ILE A 357 -8.04 10.51 -12.51
C ILE A 357 -6.91 10.05 -13.44
N ASP A 358 -5.93 10.92 -13.73
CA ASP A 358 -4.76 10.59 -14.56
C ASP A 358 -3.92 9.49 -13.89
N GLN A 359 -3.79 9.51 -12.56
CA GLN A 359 -3.11 8.46 -11.81
C GLN A 359 -3.87 7.14 -11.84
N GLU A 360 -5.19 7.16 -11.63
CA GLU A 360 -6.04 5.97 -11.74
C GLU A 360 -5.99 5.39 -13.16
N LEU A 361 -5.90 6.24 -14.19
CA LEU A 361 -5.81 5.79 -15.57
C LEU A 361 -4.44 5.18 -15.90
N ARG A 362 -3.35 5.77 -15.40
CA ARG A 362 -2.01 5.16 -15.47
C ARG A 362 -1.96 3.80 -14.78
N ASN A 363 -2.54 3.69 -13.58
CA ASN A 363 -2.63 2.42 -12.86
C ASN A 363 -3.43 1.39 -13.65
N LEU A 364 -4.60 1.79 -14.18
CA LEU A 364 -5.46 0.94 -14.98
C LEU A 364 -4.76 0.44 -16.25
N LYS A 365 -3.94 1.27 -16.90
CA LYS A 365 -3.13 0.87 -18.06
C LYS A 365 -2.14 -0.24 -17.71
N ILE A 366 -1.41 -0.06 -16.60
CA ILE A 366 -0.46 -1.07 -16.11
C ILE A 366 -1.19 -2.37 -15.75
N ASP A 367 -2.34 -2.29 -15.08
CA ASP A 367 -3.12 -3.47 -14.71
C ASP A 367 -3.65 -4.23 -15.94
N ILE A 368 -4.04 -3.52 -17.01
CA ILE A 368 -4.45 -4.13 -18.29
C ILE A 368 -3.27 -4.81 -18.99
N GLU A 369 -2.09 -4.16 -19.02
CA GLU A 369 -0.88 -4.73 -19.62
C GLU A 369 -0.46 -6.01 -18.88
N LEU A 370 -0.37 -5.96 -17.54
CA LEU A 370 -0.07 -7.12 -16.71
C LEU A 370 -1.11 -8.24 -16.89
N ALA A 371 -2.40 -7.91 -16.93
CA ALA A 371 -3.45 -8.90 -17.15
C ALA A 371 -3.38 -9.51 -18.56
N SER A 372 -3.00 -8.72 -19.57
CA SER A 372 -2.83 -9.19 -20.95
C SER A 372 -1.64 -10.14 -21.08
N ASP A 373 -0.49 -9.80 -20.50
CA ASP A 373 0.73 -10.62 -20.53
C ASP A 373 0.53 -11.97 -19.85
N VAL A 374 -0.14 -11.96 -18.69
CA VAL A 374 -0.47 -13.19 -17.95
C VAL A 374 -1.45 -14.08 -18.74
N LEU A 375 -2.33 -13.50 -19.55
CA LEU A 375 -3.30 -14.23 -20.36
C LEU A 375 -2.76 -14.70 -21.71
N GLN A 376 -1.69 -14.10 -22.24
CA GLN A 376 -1.00 -14.64 -23.43
C GLN A 376 -0.45 -16.06 -23.18
N GLY A 377 -0.15 -16.41 -21.92
CA GLY A 377 0.25 -17.76 -21.51
C GLY A 377 -0.90 -18.72 -21.14
N ALA A 378 -2.16 -18.25 -21.10
CA ALA A 378 -3.30 -19.03 -20.61
C ALA A 378 -4.41 -19.18 -21.67
N GLN A 379 -4.89 -20.40 -21.93
CA GLN A 379 -5.98 -20.68 -22.88
C GLN A 379 -7.39 -20.26 -22.40
N ASN A 380 -7.52 -19.17 -21.61
CA ASN A 380 -8.81 -18.70 -21.12
C ASN A 380 -9.37 -17.56 -22.00
N ALA A 381 -10.11 -17.94 -23.05
CA ALA A 381 -10.72 -17.01 -23.99
C ALA A 381 -11.67 -15.99 -23.32
N GLN A 382 -12.38 -16.40 -22.26
CA GLN A 382 -13.29 -15.52 -21.52
C GLN A 382 -12.55 -14.43 -20.76
N ALA A 383 -11.47 -14.79 -20.05
CA ALA A 383 -10.65 -13.81 -19.36
C ALA A 383 -10.01 -12.82 -20.36
N GLY A 384 -9.58 -13.30 -21.53
CA GLY A 384 -9.06 -12.45 -22.61
C GLY A 384 -10.11 -11.45 -23.15
N ASP A 385 -11.36 -11.88 -23.32
CA ASP A 385 -12.46 -10.97 -23.71
C ASP A 385 -12.72 -9.87 -22.69
N LEU A 386 -12.67 -10.20 -21.39
CA LEU A 386 -12.88 -9.24 -20.30
C LEU A 386 -11.76 -8.19 -20.25
N VAL A 387 -10.50 -8.60 -20.44
CA VAL A 387 -9.37 -7.66 -20.51
C VAL A 387 -9.49 -6.74 -21.74
N ARG A 388 -9.92 -7.26 -22.90
CA ARG A 388 -10.19 -6.42 -24.08
C ARG A 388 -11.30 -5.39 -23.82
N MET A 389 -12.33 -5.75 -23.06
CA MET A 389 -13.38 -4.80 -22.67
C MET A 389 -12.84 -3.74 -21.70
N ALA A 390 -12.00 -4.13 -20.73
CA ALA A 390 -11.34 -3.18 -19.84
C ALA A 390 -10.50 -2.15 -20.62
N ASP A 391 -9.72 -2.59 -21.62
CA ASP A 391 -8.91 -1.67 -22.43
C ASP A 391 -9.75 -0.71 -23.26
N ARG A 392 -10.86 -1.17 -23.84
CA ARG A 392 -11.79 -0.27 -24.55
C ARG A 392 -12.36 0.81 -23.64
N PHE A 393 -12.68 0.48 -22.38
CA PHE A 393 -13.19 1.45 -21.41
C PHE A 393 -12.10 2.40 -20.91
N ARG A 394 -10.85 1.93 -20.77
CA ARG A 394 -9.68 2.79 -20.52
C ARG A 394 -9.51 3.83 -21.64
N GLN A 395 -9.47 3.40 -22.90
CA GLN A 395 -9.35 4.30 -24.06
C GLN A 395 -10.48 5.33 -24.10
N GLN A 396 -11.72 4.91 -23.85
CA GLN A 396 -12.85 5.84 -23.77
C GLN A 396 -12.75 6.81 -22.60
N ALA A 397 -12.13 6.40 -21.48
CA ALA A 397 -11.88 7.29 -20.34
C ALA A 397 -10.80 8.34 -20.66
N GLU A 398 -9.76 7.98 -21.41
CA GLU A 398 -8.72 8.92 -21.89
C GLU A 398 -9.36 10.02 -22.75
N ASN A 399 -10.13 9.63 -23.76
CA ASN A 399 -10.82 10.58 -24.64
C ASN A 399 -11.75 11.51 -23.85
N ASP A 400 -12.43 11.01 -22.82
CA ASP A 400 -13.32 11.83 -21.99
C ASP A 400 -12.55 12.82 -21.11
N ILE A 401 -11.34 12.47 -20.65
CA ILE A 401 -10.48 13.39 -19.88
C ILE A 401 -9.99 14.51 -20.79
N GLU A 402 -9.58 14.18 -22.01
CA GLU A 402 -9.16 15.16 -23.01
C GLU A 402 -10.29 16.15 -23.32
N GLN A 403 -11.53 15.68 -23.35
CA GLN A 403 -12.73 16.50 -23.54
C GLN A 403 -13.23 17.20 -22.26
N GLY A 404 -12.51 17.11 -21.14
CA GLY A 404 -12.88 17.72 -19.87
C GLY A 404 -14.06 17.06 -19.14
N ARG A 405 -14.55 15.91 -19.62
CA ARG A 405 -15.68 15.15 -19.08
C ARG A 405 -15.25 14.22 -17.94
N GLN A 406 -14.60 14.78 -16.92
CA GLN A 406 -13.94 14.05 -15.81
C GLN A 406 -14.88 13.08 -15.05
N ARG A 407 -16.13 13.47 -14.83
CA ARG A 407 -17.11 12.60 -14.15
C ARG A 407 -17.43 11.35 -14.96
N ILE A 408 -17.49 11.46 -16.28
CA ILE A 408 -17.79 10.35 -17.20
C ILE A 408 -16.55 9.44 -17.29
N ALA A 409 -15.36 10.03 -17.42
CA ALA A 409 -14.10 9.30 -17.40
C ALA A 409 -13.93 8.43 -16.15
N LEU A 410 -14.24 8.98 -14.96
CA LEU A 410 -14.16 8.21 -13.72
C LEU A 410 -15.11 7.00 -13.71
N GLN A 411 -16.32 7.13 -14.26
CA GLN A 411 -17.22 5.99 -14.37
C GLN A 411 -16.67 4.91 -15.30
N LYS A 412 -16.06 5.31 -16.42
CA LYS A 412 -15.44 4.39 -17.38
C LYS A 412 -14.21 3.68 -16.78
N ILE A 413 -13.41 4.38 -15.96
CA ILE A 413 -12.30 3.78 -15.20
C ILE A 413 -12.81 2.70 -14.23
N LEU A 414 -13.86 2.99 -13.45
CA LEU A 414 -14.44 2.02 -12.52
C LEU A 414 -14.97 0.77 -13.23
N VAL A 415 -15.60 0.96 -14.39
CA VAL A 415 -16.08 -0.15 -15.23
C VAL A 415 -14.91 -1.00 -15.75
N ALA A 416 -13.82 -0.37 -16.20
CA ALA A 416 -12.63 -1.08 -16.64
C ALA A 416 -12.00 -1.91 -15.51
N GLN A 417 -11.87 -1.35 -14.30
CA GLN A 417 -11.38 -2.05 -13.12
C GLN A 417 -12.26 -3.26 -12.75
N ARG A 418 -13.57 -3.13 -12.92
CA ARG A 418 -14.52 -4.23 -12.71
C ARG A 418 -14.30 -5.37 -13.70
N PHE A 419 -14.11 -5.07 -14.97
CA PHE A 419 -13.79 -6.08 -15.98
C PHE A 419 -12.46 -6.79 -15.69
N LEU A 420 -11.44 -6.08 -15.22
CA LEU A 420 -10.17 -6.68 -14.79
C LEU A 420 -10.34 -7.62 -13.59
N SER A 421 -11.06 -7.18 -12.57
CA SER A 421 -11.36 -8.02 -11.39
C SER A 421 -12.08 -9.31 -11.77
N GLN A 422 -13.00 -9.22 -12.73
CA GLN A 422 -13.72 -10.38 -13.24
C GLN A 422 -12.85 -11.27 -14.14
N ALA A 423 -11.93 -10.69 -14.92
CA ALA A 423 -10.92 -11.42 -15.68
C ALA A 423 -10.01 -12.24 -14.76
N GLU A 424 -9.56 -11.66 -13.63
CA GLU A 424 -8.78 -12.37 -12.62
C GLU A 424 -9.54 -13.52 -11.98
N ARG A 425 -10.82 -13.33 -11.64
CA ARG A 425 -11.68 -14.40 -11.10
C ARG A 425 -11.89 -15.52 -12.11
N SER A 426 -12.12 -15.17 -13.37
CA SER A 426 -12.22 -16.15 -14.47
C SER A 426 -10.93 -16.92 -14.66
N ARG A 427 -9.77 -16.27 -14.52
CA ARG A 427 -8.46 -16.92 -14.57
C ARG A 427 -8.23 -17.91 -13.41
N ARG A 428 -8.70 -17.60 -12.20
CA ARG A 428 -8.55 -18.46 -11.01
C ARG A 428 -9.51 -19.66 -10.99
N GLY A 429 -10.45 -19.74 -11.93
CA GLY A 429 -11.50 -20.76 -11.93
C GLY A 429 -12.68 -20.43 -11.00
N ASP A 430 -12.66 -19.27 -10.35
CA ASP A 430 -13.72 -18.79 -9.43
C ASP A 430 -14.90 -18.15 -10.17
N ALA A 431 -14.83 -17.98 -11.49
CA ALA A 431 -15.94 -17.41 -12.25
C ALA A 431 -17.13 -18.39 -12.22
N SER A 432 -18.21 -17.99 -11.55
CA SER A 432 -19.48 -18.72 -11.60
C SER A 432 -19.86 -18.97 -13.06
N ARG A 433 -20.10 -20.24 -13.42
CA ARG A 433 -20.66 -20.60 -14.72
C ARG A 433 -22.06 -19.98 -14.81
N ARG A 434 -22.14 -18.77 -15.36
CA ARG A 434 -23.42 -18.09 -15.62
C ARG A 434 -24.13 -18.87 -16.73
N ASN A 435 -25.30 -19.39 -16.41
CA ASN A 435 -26.12 -20.12 -17.36
C ASN A 435 -26.89 -19.14 -18.28
N ARG A 436 -27.40 -19.65 -19.39
CA ARG A 436 -28.19 -18.89 -20.37
C ARG A 436 -29.32 -18.09 -19.72
N LEU A 437 -30.10 -18.73 -18.84
CA LEU A 437 -31.26 -18.13 -18.17
C LEU A 437 -30.88 -16.89 -17.33
N THR A 438 -29.78 -16.95 -16.58
CA THR A 438 -29.31 -15.82 -15.77
C THR A 438 -28.84 -14.65 -16.64
N ALA A 439 -28.17 -14.92 -17.76
CA ALA A 439 -27.74 -13.89 -18.70
C ALA A 439 -28.94 -13.24 -19.43
N GLU A 440 -29.91 -14.03 -19.87
CA GLU A 440 -31.15 -13.53 -20.48
C GLU A 440 -31.96 -12.65 -19.52
N ASN A 441 -32.12 -13.09 -18.27
CA ASN A 441 -32.82 -12.30 -17.24
C ASN A 441 -32.12 -10.98 -16.97
N GLN A 442 -30.78 -10.96 -16.94
CA GLN A 442 -30.03 -9.72 -16.71
C GLN A 442 -30.15 -8.75 -17.89
N VAL A 443 -30.13 -9.25 -19.12
CA VAL A 443 -30.34 -8.42 -20.32
C VAL A 443 -31.76 -7.85 -20.36
N ARG A 444 -32.79 -8.65 -20.05
CA ARG A 444 -34.17 -8.15 -19.94
C ARG A 444 -34.30 -7.08 -18.85
N ARG A 445 -33.62 -7.25 -17.72
CA ARG A 445 -33.61 -6.24 -16.65
C ARG A 445 -32.99 -4.91 -17.10
N LEU A 446 -31.89 -4.97 -17.87
CA LEU A 446 -31.30 -3.77 -18.47
C LEU A 446 -32.27 -3.10 -19.44
N GLU A 447 -32.99 -3.88 -20.24
CA GLU A 447 -33.97 -3.36 -21.20
C GLU A 447 -35.14 -2.64 -20.52
N GLN A 448 -35.66 -3.21 -19.43
CA GLN A 448 -36.70 -2.58 -18.61
C GLN A 448 -36.21 -1.27 -18.01
N LEU A 449 -35.02 -1.26 -17.40
CA LEU A 449 -34.43 -0.05 -16.82
C LEU A 449 -34.13 1.03 -17.86
N LEU A 450 -33.75 0.65 -19.07
CA LEU A 450 -33.55 1.59 -20.17
C LEU A 450 -34.88 2.20 -20.61
N ALA A 451 -35.93 1.39 -20.79
CA ALA A 451 -37.27 1.89 -21.14
C ALA A 451 -37.79 2.87 -20.08
N GLU A 452 -37.74 2.50 -18.80
CA GLU A 452 -38.09 3.39 -17.68
C GLU A 452 -37.28 4.69 -17.73
N ALA A 453 -35.97 4.62 -17.97
CA ALA A 453 -35.13 5.79 -18.02
C ALA A 453 -35.40 6.69 -19.24
N THR A 454 -35.76 6.11 -20.39
CA THR A 454 -36.12 6.88 -21.60
C THR A 454 -37.46 7.59 -21.43
N ASP A 455 -38.47 6.91 -20.89
CA ASP A 455 -39.80 7.48 -20.63
C ASP A 455 -39.73 8.64 -19.63
N LEU A 456 -38.92 8.47 -18.57
CA LEU A 456 -38.70 9.51 -17.57
C LEU A 456 -37.92 10.72 -18.12
N MET A 457 -37.10 10.52 -19.14
CA MET A 457 -36.32 11.58 -19.78
C MET A 457 -37.10 12.33 -20.87
N ALA A 458 -38.16 11.73 -21.43
CA ALA A 458 -39.06 12.42 -22.35
C ALA A 458 -39.82 13.57 -21.67
N GLY A 459 -39.99 13.52 -20.34
CA GLY A 459 -40.65 14.55 -19.54
C GLY A 459 -39.74 15.58 -18.85
N GLN A 460 -38.41 15.47 -18.93
CA GLN A 460 -37.46 16.32 -18.18
C GLN A 460 -36.26 16.79 -19.02
N GLN A 461 -35.64 17.93 -18.67
CA GLN A 461 -34.40 18.39 -19.29
C GLN A 461 -33.22 17.48 -18.90
N ALA A 462 -32.95 16.49 -19.74
CA ALA A 462 -31.83 15.57 -19.65
C ALA A 462 -30.47 16.29 -19.64
N THR A 463 -29.72 16.20 -18.52
CA THR A 463 -28.35 16.74 -18.44
C THR A 463 -27.40 16.00 -19.40
N PRO A 464 -26.31 16.64 -19.89
CA PRO A 464 -25.33 15.99 -20.78
C PRO A 464 -24.73 14.70 -20.18
N PHE A 465 -24.54 14.67 -18.86
CA PHE A 465 -24.06 13.49 -18.14
C PHE A 465 -25.07 12.34 -18.21
N MET A 466 -26.37 12.61 -17.98
CA MET A 466 -27.41 11.59 -18.03
C MET A 466 -27.56 11.01 -19.44
N ARG A 467 -27.53 11.84 -20.49
CA ARG A 467 -27.57 11.38 -21.88
C ARG A 467 -26.42 10.45 -22.21
N GLU A 468 -25.21 10.82 -21.81
CA GLU A 468 -24.01 10.00 -22.04
C GLU A 468 -24.07 8.66 -21.26
N MET A 469 -24.59 8.65 -20.04
CA MET A 469 -24.77 7.41 -19.28
C MET A 469 -25.79 6.48 -19.95
N LEU A 470 -26.91 7.01 -20.46
CA LEU A 470 -27.90 6.22 -21.18
C LEU A 470 -27.36 5.69 -22.51
N LEU A 471 -26.63 6.50 -23.28
CA LEU A 471 -25.96 6.06 -24.50
C LEU A 471 -24.97 4.90 -24.23
N ASN A 472 -24.20 4.99 -23.14
CA ASN A 472 -23.32 3.91 -22.73
C ASN A 472 -24.09 2.66 -22.28
N ALA A 473 -25.20 2.81 -21.55
CA ALA A 473 -26.08 1.71 -21.17
C ALA A 473 -26.70 1.01 -22.40
N GLU A 474 -27.15 1.75 -23.41
CA GLU A 474 -27.65 1.19 -24.67
C GLU A 474 -26.58 0.46 -25.48
N LYS A 475 -25.35 0.99 -25.48
CA LYS A 475 -24.20 0.32 -26.10
C LYS A 475 -23.92 -1.01 -25.40
N MET A 476 -23.96 -1.03 -24.07
CA MET A 476 -23.81 -2.26 -23.28
C MET A 476 -24.94 -3.26 -23.56
N ARG A 477 -26.20 -2.80 -23.67
CA ARG A 477 -27.33 -3.65 -24.06
C ARG A 477 -27.10 -4.32 -25.42
N ARG A 478 -26.70 -3.54 -26.43
CA ARG A 478 -26.42 -4.08 -27.79
C ARG A 478 -25.33 -5.14 -27.76
N GLN A 479 -24.23 -4.86 -27.04
CA GLN A 479 -23.13 -5.82 -26.90
C GLN A 479 -23.54 -7.06 -26.11
N ALA A 480 -24.34 -6.91 -25.06
CA ALA A 480 -24.84 -8.03 -24.27
C ALA A 480 -25.75 -8.96 -25.10
N ARG A 481 -26.63 -8.41 -25.95
CA ARG A 481 -27.45 -9.18 -26.89
C ARG A 481 -26.62 -9.96 -27.92
N ASP A 482 -25.61 -9.33 -28.50
CA ASP A 482 -24.69 -10.01 -29.44
C ASP A 482 -23.92 -11.14 -28.74
N MET A 483 -23.49 -10.94 -27.49
CA MET A 483 -22.83 -12.00 -26.72
C MET A 483 -23.77 -13.13 -26.29
N LEU A 484 -25.06 -12.83 -26.02
CA LEU A 484 -26.09 -13.86 -25.81
C LEU A 484 -26.27 -14.72 -27.07
N ALA A 485 -26.36 -14.10 -28.25
CA ALA A 485 -26.53 -14.80 -29.52
C ALA A 485 -25.33 -15.72 -29.84
N ARG A 486 -24.12 -15.34 -29.42
CA ARG A 486 -22.89 -16.12 -29.57
C ARG A 486 -22.65 -17.15 -28.46
N SER A 487 -23.66 -17.42 -27.62
CA SER A 487 -23.57 -18.34 -26.47
C SER A 487 -22.49 -17.99 -25.43
N ARG A 488 -22.08 -16.71 -25.36
CA ARG A 488 -21.10 -16.21 -24.38
C ARG A 488 -21.82 -15.64 -23.15
N TYR A 489 -22.54 -16.50 -22.43
CA TYR A 489 -23.47 -16.09 -21.38
C TYR A 489 -22.84 -15.30 -20.23
N ALA A 490 -21.63 -15.66 -19.80
CA ALA A 490 -20.95 -14.93 -18.73
C ALA A 490 -20.59 -13.50 -19.15
N LEU A 491 -20.13 -13.30 -20.39
CA LEU A 491 -19.80 -11.97 -20.90
C LEU A 491 -21.06 -11.13 -21.13
N ALA A 492 -22.13 -11.74 -21.65
CA ALA A 492 -23.42 -11.10 -21.78
C ALA A 492 -23.97 -10.60 -20.43
N TYR A 493 -23.87 -11.42 -19.38
CA TYR A 493 -24.28 -11.04 -18.04
C TYR A 493 -23.49 -9.83 -17.51
N GLU A 494 -22.16 -9.83 -17.63
CA GLU A 494 -21.34 -8.71 -17.15
C GLU A 494 -21.61 -7.42 -17.92
N LEU A 495 -21.77 -7.50 -19.25
CA LEU A 495 -22.15 -6.34 -20.07
C LEU A 495 -23.52 -5.80 -19.65
N ALA A 496 -24.50 -6.67 -19.42
CA ALA A 496 -25.81 -6.26 -18.95
C ALA A 496 -25.74 -5.58 -17.58
N ASP A 497 -24.93 -6.12 -16.65
CA ASP A 497 -24.80 -5.55 -15.30
C ASP A 497 -24.10 -4.19 -15.29
N VAL A 498 -23.06 -4.01 -16.12
CA VAL A 498 -22.45 -2.70 -16.35
C VAL A 498 -23.44 -1.71 -16.97
N GLY A 499 -24.25 -2.15 -17.93
CA GLY A 499 -25.32 -1.32 -18.51
C GLY A 499 -26.34 -0.88 -17.45
N ILE A 500 -26.69 -1.76 -16.51
CA ILE A 500 -27.62 -1.46 -15.42
C ILE A 500 -27.05 -0.39 -14.49
N GLU A 501 -25.76 -0.46 -14.18
CA GLU A 501 -25.10 0.58 -13.39
C GLU A 501 -25.14 1.95 -14.07
N PHE A 502 -24.91 2.00 -15.39
CA PHE A 502 -25.02 3.25 -16.15
C PHE A 502 -26.45 3.80 -16.14
N ALA A 503 -27.46 2.96 -16.37
CA ALA A 503 -28.87 3.36 -16.32
C ALA A 503 -29.27 3.87 -14.92
N LYS A 504 -28.84 3.18 -13.84
CA LYS A 504 -29.08 3.63 -12.46
C LYS A 504 -28.39 4.95 -12.15
N LYS A 505 -27.15 5.15 -12.60
CA LYS A 505 -26.43 6.42 -12.39
C LYS A 505 -27.07 7.59 -13.14
N ALA A 506 -27.68 7.34 -14.30
CA ALA A 506 -28.50 8.34 -14.98
C ALA A 506 -29.74 8.70 -14.14
N LEU A 507 -30.40 7.71 -13.54
CA LEU A 507 -31.61 7.90 -12.72
C LEU A 507 -31.36 8.51 -11.33
N GLN A 508 -30.16 8.33 -10.75
CA GLN A 508 -29.79 8.85 -9.42
C GLN A 508 -29.34 10.32 -9.43
N ASN A 509 -28.94 10.86 -10.59
CA ASN A 509 -28.53 12.27 -10.74
C ASN A 509 -29.68 13.16 -11.23
N ARG A 510 -30.89 12.91 -10.71
CA ARG A 510 -32.06 13.77 -10.89
C ARG A 510 -31.95 15.06 -10.09
#